data_AF-A0A1G7R7F4-F1
#
_entry.id   AF-A0A1G7R7F4-F1
#
_cell.length_a   1.000
_cell.length_b   1.000
_cell.length_c   1.000
_cell.angle_alpha   90.00
_cell.angle_beta   90.00
_cell.angle_gamma   90.00
#
_symmetry.space_group_name_H-M   'P 1'
#
loop_
_entity.id
_entity.type
_entity.pdbx_description
1 polymer ?
#
loop_
_entity_poly.entity_id
_entity_poly.type
_entity_poly.pdbx_seq_one_letter_code
_entity_poly.pdbx_strand_id
1 'polypeptide(L)'
;MSFKKDTTATPFTLETLDDVKNFEQRLKNYTKRKTGMSLPYSFLENAFKYCQNLDHGGKLFSAVFDIHINCALMYREIIDAGGTWNENFSKAKNNGIPVLKSTINFEKKMDIHRHNTAFIFRYRAMWDKLMGLLVLYFYPDRYDSFVSSQSRKKAFGKIWQDHHFVTPGFLADFAQRLTAFDNTFRTPEAHGTGSLRKWSFTMHSLDETPQIDLIRQWNYFIEIFPIIEKIFLEVSPLPSAEQLAIDQS
;
A
#
# COMPACT_ATOMS: atom_id res chain seq x y z
N MET A 1 -2.32 3.96 -37.29
CA MET A 1 -3.14 4.91 -36.52
C MET A 1 -2.19 5.67 -35.59
N SER A 2 -1.77 6.87 -35.98
CA SER A 2 -0.83 7.68 -35.20
C SER A 2 -1.62 8.55 -34.24
N PHE A 3 -1.57 8.22 -32.95
CA PHE A 3 -2.13 9.09 -31.92
C PHE A 3 -1.23 10.31 -31.81
N LYS A 4 -1.69 11.46 -32.32
CA LYS A 4 -1.06 12.75 -32.04
C LYS A 4 -1.05 12.93 -30.53
N LYS A 5 0.15 13.02 -29.95
CA LYS A 5 0.36 13.28 -28.53
C LYS A 5 -0.20 14.68 -28.27
N ASP A 6 -1.30 14.77 -27.55
CA ASP A 6 -1.89 16.06 -27.16
C ASP A 6 -0.94 16.72 -26.16
N THR A 7 -0.17 17.72 -26.62
CA THR A 7 0.87 18.41 -25.83
C THR A 7 0.32 19.59 -25.03
N THR A 8 -1.00 19.70 -24.88
CA THR A 8 -1.66 20.84 -24.22
C THR A 8 -1.91 20.64 -22.71
N ALA A 9 -1.65 19.45 -22.18
CA ALA A 9 -1.80 19.20 -20.76
C ALA A 9 -0.65 19.83 -19.95
N THR A 10 -0.97 20.79 -19.08
CA THR A 10 -0.03 21.28 -18.06
C THR A 10 0.39 20.11 -17.16
N PRO A 11 1.70 19.82 -17.02
CA PRO A 11 2.15 18.73 -16.17
C PRO A 11 1.82 19.04 -14.70
N PHE A 12 1.46 18.01 -13.94
CA PHE A 12 1.32 18.12 -12.49
C PHE A 12 2.71 18.23 -11.86
N THR A 13 2.97 19.29 -11.11
CA THR A 13 4.23 19.50 -10.38
C THR A 13 3.95 19.88 -8.92
N LEU A 14 4.91 19.56 -8.04
CA LEU A 14 4.93 19.93 -6.62
C LEU A 14 6.29 20.60 -6.36
N GLU A 15 6.38 21.89 -6.64
CA GLU A 15 7.65 22.63 -6.64
C GLU A 15 7.89 23.34 -5.31
N THR A 16 6.81 23.71 -4.62
CA THR A 16 6.87 24.46 -3.37
C THR A 16 6.33 23.65 -2.20
N LEU A 17 6.74 24.05 -0.99
CA LEU A 17 6.18 23.50 0.25
C LEU A 17 4.67 23.70 0.32
N ASP A 18 4.16 24.82 -0.20
CA ASP A 18 2.74 25.13 -0.22
C ASP A 18 1.97 24.21 -1.19
N ASP A 19 2.56 23.82 -2.33
CA ASP A 19 1.96 22.82 -3.21
C ASP A 19 1.79 21.47 -2.50
N VAL A 20 2.82 21.04 -1.75
CA VAL A 20 2.79 19.80 -0.98
C VAL A 20 1.73 19.84 0.12
N LYS A 21 1.67 20.93 0.89
CA LYS A 21 0.62 21.15 1.91
C LYS A 21 -0.78 21.13 1.29
N ASN A 22 -0.95 21.83 0.17
CA ASN A 22 -2.22 21.88 -0.56
C ASN A 22 -2.64 20.49 -1.04
N PHE A 23 -1.69 19.72 -1.60
CA PHE A 23 -1.95 18.35 -2.01
C PHE A 23 -2.35 17.46 -0.82
N GLU A 24 -1.57 17.47 0.26
CA GLU A 24 -1.81 16.63 1.43
C GLU A 24 -3.18 16.95 2.07
N GLN A 25 -3.53 18.23 2.18
CA GLN A 25 -4.84 18.66 2.66
C GLN A 25 -5.98 18.20 1.72
N ARG A 26 -5.79 18.27 0.40
CA ARG A 26 -6.76 17.78 -0.58
C ARG A 26 -6.93 16.26 -0.48
N LEU A 27 -5.85 15.52 -0.29
CA LEU A 27 -5.89 14.07 -0.12
C LEU A 27 -6.57 13.68 1.20
N LYS A 28 -6.25 14.37 2.30
CA LYS A 28 -6.91 14.19 3.60
C LYS A 28 -8.42 14.42 3.49
N ASN A 29 -8.83 15.50 2.83
CA ASN A 29 -10.24 15.81 2.59
C ASN A 29 -10.92 14.78 1.67
N TYR A 30 -10.22 14.33 0.63
CA TYR A 30 -10.70 13.28 -0.26
C TYR A 30 -10.97 11.99 0.52
N THR A 31 -10.00 11.52 1.30
CA THR A 31 -10.13 10.29 2.09
C THR A 31 -11.25 10.42 3.11
N LYS A 32 -11.26 11.50 3.91
CA LYS A 32 -12.33 11.76 4.90
C LYS A 32 -13.72 11.74 4.28
N ARG A 33 -13.90 12.37 3.11
CA ARG A 33 -15.20 12.36 2.41
C ARG A 33 -15.59 10.98 1.89
N LYS A 34 -14.62 10.15 1.49
CA LYS A 34 -14.88 8.84 0.90
C LYS A 34 -15.01 7.73 1.94
N THR A 35 -14.34 7.84 3.08
CA THR A 35 -14.28 6.76 4.08
C THR A 35 -14.81 7.16 5.46
N GLY A 36 -15.17 8.42 5.66
CA GLY A 36 -15.57 8.98 6.96
C GLY A 36 -14.40 9.36 7.86
N MET A 37 -13.18 8.91 7.57
CA MET A 37 -11.97 9.17 8.36
C MET A 37 -10.81 9.63 7.49
N SER A 38 -9.96 10.52 8.00
CA SER A 38 -8.68 10.82 7.36
C SER A 38 -7.69 9.68 7.58
N LEU A 39 -6.69 9.56 6.71
CA LEU A 39 -5.52 8.75 7.04
C LEU A 39 -4.89 9.26 8.34
N PRO A 40 -4.40 8.37 9.22
CA PRO A 40 -3.81 8.76 10.49
C PRO A 40 -2.42 9.39 10.36
N TYR A 41 -1.80 9.36 9.17
CA TYR A 41 -0.43 9.82 8.94
C TYR A 41 -0.41 10.94 7.90
N SER A 42 0.39 11.98 8.15
CA SER A 42 0.54 13.18 7.32
C SER A 42 1.98 13.67 7.44
N PHE A 43 2.83 13.22 6.51
CA PHE A 43 4.27 13.44 6.58
C PHE A 43 4.87 13.89 5.24
N LEU A 44 4.05 14.22 4.24
CA LEU A 44 4.55 14.74 2.95
C LEU A 44 5.27 16.08 3.14
N GLU A 45 4.77 16.94 4.04
CA GLU A 45 5.42 18.21 4.36
C GLU A 45 6.86 18.00 4.86
N ASN A 46 7.03 17.09 5.83
CA ASN A 46 8.32 16.80 6.44
C ASN A 46 9.24 16.07 5.45
N ALA A 47 8.70 15.10 4.72
CA ALA A 47 9.44 14.41 3.67
C ALA A 47 9.95 15.38 2.60
N PHE A 48 9.14 16.37 2.18
CA PHE A 48 9.55 17.37 1.21
C PHE A 48 10.72 18.22 1.73
N LYS A 49 10.61 18.78 2.94
CA LYS A 49 11.68 19.56 3.57
C LYS A 49 12.98 18.76 3.71
N TYR A 50 12.87 17.50 4.13
CA TYR A 50 14.01 16.61 4.27
C TYR A 50 14.69 16.33 2.93
N CYS A 51 13.90 15.99 1.91
CA CYS A 51 14.41 15.61 0.60
C CYS A 51 15.06 16.78 -0.17
N GLN A 52 14.73 18.04 0.12
CA GLN A 52 15.33 19.19 -0.57
C GLN A 52 16.85 19.29 -0.40
N ASN A 53 17.41 18.68 0.66
CA ASN A 53 18.83 18.75 0.97
C ASN A 53 19.63 17.51 0.52
N LEU A 54 19.01 16.60 -0.25
CA LEU A 54 19.63 15.34 -0.67
C LEU A 54 19.80 15.27 -2.18
N ASP A 55 20.96 14.77 -2.63
CA ASP A 55 21.23 14.56 -4.07
C ASP A 55 20.20 13.63 -4.74
N HIS A 56 19.72 12.62 -4.01
CA HIS A 56 18.68 11.69 -4.46
C HIS A 56 17.28 12.06 -3.93
N GLY A 57 17.12 13.27 -3.38
CA GLY A 57 15.92 13.73 -2.70
C GLY A 57 14.67 13.74 -3.58
N GLY A 58 14.79 14.10 -4.87
CA GLY A 58 13.67 14.05 -5.80
C GLY A 58 13.10 12.64 -5.99
N LYS A 59 13.98 11.61 -6.08
CA LYS A 59 13.55 10.20 -6.16
C LYS A 59 12.91 9.77 -4.84
N LEU A 60 13.49 10.16 -3.71
CA LEU A 60 13.02 9.79 -2.38
C LEU A 60 11.63 10.37 -2.10
N PHE A 61 11.45 11.67 -2.35
CA PHE A 61 10.15 12.34 -2.21
C PHE A 61 9.08 11.71 -3.12
N SER A 62 9.44 11.42 -4.37
CA SER A 62 8.51 10.77 -5.31
C SER A 62 8.05 9.39 -4.81
N ALA A 63 8.95 8.60 -4.22
CA ALA A 63 8.60 7.30 -3.65
C ALA A 63 7.64 7.45 -2.45
N VAL A 64 7.90 8.41 -1.56
CA VAL A 64 7.03 8.72 -0.42
C VAL A 64 5.65 9.19 -0.87
N PHE A 65 5.63 10.11 -1.84
CA PHE A 65 4.41 10.65 -2.43
C PHE A 65 3.52 9.54 -3.01
N ASP A 66 4.11 8.65 -3.80
CA ASP A 66 3.43 7.49 -4.38
C ASP A 66 2.88 6.53 -3.32
N ILE A 67 3.64 6.27 -2.26
CA ILE A 67 3.21 5.46 -1.11
C ILE A 67 1.99 6.09 -0.46
N HIS A 68 2.02 7.40 -0.23
CA HIS A 68 0.93 8.12 0.43
C HIS A 68 -0.38 8.05 -0.38
N ILE A 69 -0.32 8.28 -1.71
CA ILE A 69 -1.49 8.14 -2.59
C ILE A 69 -2.04 6.72 -2.55
N ASN A 70 -1.18 5.72 -2.72
CA ASN A 70 -1.64 4.33 -2.79
C ASN A 70 -2.18 3.84 -1.44
N CYS A 71 -1.68 4.36 -0.32
CA CYS A 71 -2.24 4.11 1.00
C CYS A 71 -3.68 4.63 1.10
N ALA A 72 -3.94 5.87 0.67
CA ALA A 72 -5.29 6.43 0.64
C ALA A 72 -6.25 5.61 -0.24
N LEU A 73 -5.78 5.18 -1.41
CA LEU A 73 -6.57 4.36 -2.33
C LEU A 73 -6.86 2.97 -1.76
N MET A 74 -5.87 2.30 -1.17
CA MET A 74 -6.07 1.01 -0.51
C MET A 74 -7.06 1.09 0.64
N TYR A 75 -6.96 2.12 1.47
CA TYR A 75 -7.92 2.33 2.55
C TYR A 75 -9.34 2.44 2.02
N ARG A 76 -9.51 3.21 0.94
CA ARG A 76 -10.79 3.36 0.26
C ARG A 76 -11.32 2.03 -0.27
N GLU A 77 -10.51 1.18 -0.89
CA GLU A 77 -10.98 -0.12 -1.41
C GLU A 77 -11.58 -1.00 -0.29
N ILE A 78 -10.97 -0.99 0.91
CA ILE A 78 -11.49 -1.74 2.06
C ILE A 78 -12.83 -1.20 2.53
N ILE A 79 -12.94 0.12 2.62
CA ILE A 79 -14.15 0.78 3.11
C ILE A 79 -15.28 0.62 2.10
N ASP A 80 -15.01 0.77 0.80
CA ASP A 80 -15.99 0.58 -0.27
C ASP A 80 -16.49 -0.89 -0.30
N ALA A 81 -15.58 -1.87 -0.14
CA ALA A 81 -15.95 -3.29 -0.04
C ALA A 81 -16.78 -3.60 1.23
N GLY A 82 -16.35 -3.12 2.39
CA GLY A 82 -17.05 -3.31 3.67
C GLY A 82 -18.40 -2.60 3.71
N GLY A 83 -18.49 -1.40 3.14
CA GLY A 83 -19.73 -0.63 2.98
C GLY A 83 -20.73 -1.38 2.11
N THR A 84 -20.29 -1.83 0.94
CA THR A 84 -21.11 -2.66 0.04
C THR A 84 -21.61 -3.92 0.76
N TRP A 85 -20.76 -4.56 1.56
CA TRP A 85 -21.15 -5.71 2.37
C TRP A 85 -22.23 -5.37 3.40
N ASN A 86 -22.01 -4.34 4.22
CA ASN A 86 -22.94 -3.96 5.28
C ASN A 86 -24.29 -3.47 4.72
N GLU A 87 -24.27 -2.83 3.55
CA GLU A 87 -25.46 -2.35 2.89
C GLU A 87 -26.35 -3.47 2.34
N ASN A 88 -25.77 -4.60 1.91
CA ASN A 88 -26.49 -5.61 1.12
C ASN A 88 -26.47 -7.03 1.72
N PHE A 89 -25.47 -7.38 2.54
CA PHE A 89 -25.18 -8.76 2.96
C PHE A 89 -24.97 -8.93 4.47
N SER A 90 -25.20 -7.90 5.28
CA SER A 90 -25.22 -8.04 6.76
C SER A 90 -26.24 -9.11 7.20
N LYS A 91 -26.09 -9.69 8.40
CA LYS A 91 -27.00 -10.75 8.91
C LYS A 91 -28.49 -10.40 8.79
N ALA A 92 -28.87 -9.15 8.99
CA ALA A 92 -30.27 -8.69 8.89
C ALA A 92 -30.77 -8.54 7.43
N LYS A 93 -29.88 -8.52 6.45
CA LYS A 93 -30.17 -8.25 5.02
C LYS A 93 -29.86 -9.44 4.12
N ASN A 94 -29.07 -10.40 4.59
CA ASN A 94 -28.78 -11.62 3.87
C ASN A 94 -30.04 -12.48 3.82
N ASN A 95 -30.70 -12.47 2.66
CA ASN A 95 -31.89 -13.26 2.38
C ASN A 95 -31.59 -14.72 2.00
N GLY A 96 -30.32 -15.14 2.04
CA GLY A 96 -29.88 -16.48 1.66
C GLY A 96 -30.04 -16.80 0.17
N ILE A 97 -30.49 -15.85 -0.66
CA ILE A 97 -30.70 -16.06 -2.08
C ILE A 97 -29.32 -16.26 -2.75
N PRO A 98 -29.10 -17.40 -3.44
CA PRO A 98 -27.84 -17.63 -4.14
C PRO A 98 -27.53 -16.50 -5.12
N VAL A 99 -26.25 -16.14 -5.25
CA VAL A 99 -25.80 -15.00 -6.06
C VAL A 99 -26.32 -15.07 -7.50
N LEU A 100 -26.33 -16.25 -8.12
CA LEU A 100 -26.81 -16.45 -9.50
C LEU A 100 -28.35 -16.39 -9.66
N LYS A 101 -29.10 -16.27 -8.56
CA LYS A 101 -30.57 -16.15 -8.56
C LYS A 101 -31.05 -14.72 -8.34
N SER A 102 -30.14 -13.77 -8.09
CA SER A 102 -30.47 -12.37 -7.87
C SER A 102 -29.46 -11.47 -8.59
N THR A 103 -29.92 -10.71 -9.59
CA THR A 103 -29.09 -9.73 -10.31
C THR A 103 -28.45 -8.73 -9.36
N ILE A 104 -29.20 -8.26 -8.36
CA ILE A 104 -28.70 -7.33 -7.34
C ILE A 104 -27.57 -7.98 -6.53
N ASN A 105 -27.76 -9.21 -6.05
CA ASN A 105 -26.71 -9.90 -5.28
C ASN A 105 -25.46 -10.12 -6.14
N PHE A 106 -25.65 -10.51 -7.41
CA PHE A 106 -24.56 -10.67 -8.36
C PHE A 106 -23.76 -9.39 -8.57
N GLU A 107 -24.44 -8.28 -8.89
CA GLU A 107 -23.80 -6.97 -9.09
C GLU A 107 -23.02 -6.52 -7.86
N LYS A 108 -23.63 -6.62 -6.67
CA LYS A 108 -22.95 -6.20 -5.43
C LYS A 108 -21.78 -7.11 -5.04
N LYS A 109 -21.85 -8.41 -5.33
CA LYS A 109 -20.72 -9.32 -5.17
C LYS A 109 -19.61 -9.03 -6.19
N MET A 110 -19.95 -8.65 -7.42
CA MET A 110 -18.99 -8.15 -8.41
C MET A 110 -18.30 -6.87 -7.97
N ASP A 111 -19.03 -5.91 -7.37
CA ASP A 111 -18.45 -4.69 -6.80
C ASP A 111 -17.42 -5.03 -5.70
N ILE A 112 -17.78 -5.89 -4.74
CA ILE A 112 -16.86 -6.36 -3.69
C ILE A 112 -15.64 -7.06 -4.31
N HIS A 113 -15.84 -7.93 -5.30
CA HIS A 113 -14.75 -8.62 -5.99
C HIS A 113 -13.77 -7.63 -6.64
N ARG A 114 -14.30 -6.60 -7.31
CA ARG A 114 -13.50 -5.53 -7.93
C ARG A 114 -12.66 -4.81 -6.89
N HIS A 115 -13.26 -4.37 -5.78
CA HIS A 115 -12.56 -3.66 -4.71
C HIS A 115 -11.46 -4.53 -4.07
N ASN A 116 -11.75 -5.80 -3.79
CA ASN A 116 -10.77 -6.73 -3.22
C ASN A 116 -9.60 -7.01 -4.16
N THR A 117 -9.90 -7.18 -5.44
CA THR A 117 -8.86 -7.37 -6.46
C THR A 117 -7.97 -6.12 -6.58
N ALA A 118 -8.57 -4.92 -6.60
CA ALA A 118 -7.84 -3.66 -6.62
C ALA A 118 -6.96 -3.50 -5.38
N PHE A 119 -7.48 -3.82 -4.19
CA PHE A 119 -6.70 -3.83 -2.95
C PHE A 119 -5.51 -4.77 -3.05
N ILE A 120 -5.70 -6.02 -3.47
CA ILE A 120 -4.63 -7.03 -3.55
C ILE A 120 -3.48 -6.57 -4.46
N PHE A 121 -3.81 -6.03 -5.64
CA PHE A 121 -2.78 -5.54 -6.55
C PHE A 121 -2.05 -4.32 -5.99
N ARG A 122 -2.77 -3.37 -5.37
CA ARG A 122 -2.14 -2.21 -4.73
C ARG A 122 -1.28 -2.61 -3.56
N TYR A 123 -1.73 -3.54 -2.71
CA TYR A 123 -0.98 -4.05 -1.56
C TYR A 123 0.36 -4.65 -1.98
N ARG A 124 0.40 -5.49 -3.02
CA ARG A 124 1.67 -5.99 -3.58
C ARG A 124 2.57 -4.86 -4.09
N ALA A 125 2.01 -3.96 -4.88
CA ALA A 125 2.76 -2.83 -5.41
C ALA A 125 3.28 -1.89 -4.30
N MET A 126 2.58 -1.82 -3.17
CA MET A 126 3.00 -1.04 -2.01
C MET A 126 4.20 -1.65 -1.30
N TRP A 127 4.27 -2.96 -1.18
CA TRP A 127 5.45 -3.61 -0.62
C TRP A 127 6.69 -3.40 -1.48
N ASP A 128 6.56 -3.48 -2.80
CA ASP A 128 7.66 -3.16 -3.71
C ASP A 128 8.12 -1.70 -3.56
N LYS A 129 7.18 -0.76 -3.42
CA LYS A 129 7.51 0.65 -3.17
C LYS A 129 8.17 0.85 -1.82
N LEU A 130 7.71 0.18 -0.78
CA LEU A 130 8.30 0.27 0.56
C LEU A 130 9.74 -0.26 0.57
N MET A 131 9.97 -1.45 0.00
CA MET A 131 11.33 -1.99 -0.14
C MET A 131 12.22 -1.03 -0.94
N GLY A 132 11.70 -0.48 -2.04
CA GLY A 132 12.40 0.52 -2.84
C GLY A 132 12.71 1.79 -2.06
N LEU A 133 11.78 2.30 -1.25
CA LEU A 133 11.97 3.46 -0.39
C LEU A 133 13.11 3.20 0.61
N LEU A 134 13.08 2.06 1.29
CA LEU A 134 14.10 1.69 2.28
C LEU A 134 15.48 1.54 1.64
N VAL A 135 15.57 0.88 0.47
CA VAL A 135 16.84 0.77 -0.27
C VAL A 135 17.32 2.15 -0.71
N LEU A 136 16.43 2.99 -1.24
CA LEU A 136 16.79 4.34 -1.68
C LEU A 136 17.28 5.21 -0.54
N TYR A 137 16.67 5.06 0.64
CA TYR A 137 17.03 5.81 1.84
C TYR A 137 18.37 5.38 2.43
N PHE A 138 18.58 4.07 2.65
CA PHE A 138 19.77 3.57 3.35
C PHE A 138 20.96 3.27 2.41
N TYR A 139 20.69 2.84 1.17
CA TYR A 139 21.71 2.42 0.20
C TYR A 139 21.35 2.91 -1.21
N PRO A 140 21.32 4.24 -1.43
CA PRO A 140 20.94 4.84 -2.72
C PRO A 140 21.73 4.26 -3.91
N ASP A 141 23.01 3.95 -3.72
CA ASP A 141 23.88 3.35 -4.75
C ASP A 141 23.45 1.93 -5.19
N ARG A 142 22.62 1.26 -4.37
CA ARG A 142 22.07 -0.07 -4.69
C ARG A 142 20.68 0.02 -5.34
N TYR A 143 20.04 1.19 -5.33
CA TYR A 143 18.64 1.35 -5.73
C TYR A 143 18.38 0.92 -7.18
N ASP A 144 19.22 1.35 -8.12
CA ASP A 144 19.00 1.04 -9.53
C ASP A 144 19.12 -0.48 -9.79
N SER A 145 20.09 -1.14 -9.15
CA SER A 145 20.25 -2.61 -9.21
C SER A 145 19.07 -3.36 -8.57
N PHE A 146 18.49 -2.80 -7.51
CA PHE A 146 17.32 -3.34 -6.83
C PHE A 146 16.08 -3.25 -7.73
N VAL A 147 15.82 -2.09 -8.33
CA VAL A 147 14.64 -1.85 -9.18
C VAL A 147 14.67 -2.72 -10.44
N SER A 148 15.88 -2.97 -10.99
CA SER A 148 16.09 -3.83 -12.17
C SER A 148 16.07 -5.33 -11.86
N SER A 149 15.99 -5.73 -10.59
CA SER A 149 16.02 -7.14 -10.21
C SER A 149 14.75 -7.89 -10.63
N GLN A 150 14.91 -9.15 -11.06
CA GLN A 150 13.79 -10.04 -11.40
C GLN A 150 12.90 -10.36 -10.19
N SER A 151 13.48 -10.33 -8.98
CA SER A 151 12.76 -10.54 -7.73
C SER A 151 13.22 -9.52 -6.71
N ARG A 152 12.48 -8.41 -6.62
CA ARG A 152 12.74 -7.32 -5.67
C ARG A 152 12.78 -7.82 -4.23
N LYS A 153 11.88 -8.72 -3.84
CA LYS A 153 11.90 -9.36 -2.51
C LYS A 153 13.23 -10.05 -2.20
N LYS A 154 13.80 -10.81 -3.14
CA LYS A 154 15.10 -11.48 -2.95
C LYS A 154 16.25 -10.48 -2.95
N ALA A 155 16.22 -9.49 -3.84
CA ALA A 155 17.24 -8.44 -3.89
C ALA A 155 17.26 -7.62 -2.59
N PHE A 156 16.09 -7.25 -2.06
CA PHE A 156 15.94 -6.59 -0.77
C PHE A 156 16.55 -7.42 0.36
N GLY A 157 16.22 -8.71 0.43
CA GLY A 157 16.78 -9.62 1.43
C GLY A 157 18.31 -9.71 1.37
N LYS A 158 18.89 -9.72 0.16
CA LYS A 158 20.35 -9.70 -0.01
C LYS A 158 20.98 -8.39 0.46
N ILE A 159 20.44 -7.25 0.01
CA ILE A 159 20.94 -5.93 0.43
C ILE A 159 20.87 -5.81 1.96
N TRP A 160 19.80 -6.31 2.58
CA TRP A 160 19.70 -6.35 4.03
C TRP A 160 20.74 -7.27 4.69
N GLN A 161 20.98 -8.47 4.17
CA GLN A 161 22.00 -9.38 4.71
C GLN A 161 23.40 -8.75 4.70
N ASP A 162 23.68 -7.93 3.69
CA ASP A 162 24.98 -7.27 3.52
C ASP A 162 25.16 -6.07 4.48
N HIS A 163 24.07 -5.54 5.07
CA HIS A 163 24.06 -4.18 5.63
C HIS A 163 23.25 -3.96 6.92
N HIS A 164 22.33 -4.84 7.29
CA HIS A 164 21.59 -4.86 8.56
C HIS A 164 20.85 -3.56 8.98
N PHE A 165 20.36 -2.76 8.03
CA PHE A 165 19.66 -1.48 8.30
C PHE A 165 18.21 -1.60 8.82
N VAL A 166 17.70 -2.82 8.97
CA VAL A 166 16.45 -3.11 9.72
C VAL A 166 16.70 -4.28 10.67
N THR A 167 15.92 -4.40 11.74
CA THR A 167 16.12 -5.51 12.68
C THR A 167 15.82 -6.87 12.01
N PRO A 168 16.57 -7.93 12.34
CA PRO A 168 16.31 -9.27 11.79
C PRO A 168 14.87 -9.76 12.01
N GLY A 169 14.29 -9.45 13.17
CA GLY A 169 12.89 -9.77 13.48
C GLY A 169 11.92 -9.10 12.52
N PHE A 170 12.08 -7.79 12.27
CA PHE A 170 11.24 -7.07 11.32
C PHE A 170 11.33 -7.65 9.91
N LEU A 171 12.53 -7.96 9.41
CA LEU A 171 12.68 -8.52 8.05
C LEU A 171 12.05 -9.92 7.94
N ALA A 172 12.28 -10.78 8.94
CA ALA A 172 11.75 -12.14 8.93
C ALA A 172 10.20 -12.11 8.91
N ASP A 173 9.60 -11.30 9.78
CA ASP A 173 8.16 -11.10 9.85
C ASP A 173 7.61 -10.53 8.54
N PHE A 174 8.29 -9.52 7.98
CA PHE A 174 7.96 -8.90 6.71
C PHE A 174 7.95 -9.94 5.56
N ALA A 175 9.03 -10.71 5.42
CA ALA A 175 9.20 -11.69 4.35
C ALA A 175 8.18 -12.84 4.47
N GLN A 176 7.92 -13.30 5.70
CA GLN A 176 6.94 -14.33 5.98
C GLN A 176 5.53 -13.86 5.60
N ARG A 177 5.13 -12.66 6.04
CA ARG A 177 3.79 -12.10 5.79
C ARG A 177 3.54 -11.81 4.33
N LEU A 178 4.51 -11.21 3.63
CA LEU A 178 4.39 -10.98 2.19
C LEU A 178 4.25 -12.30 1.42
N THR A 179 5.03 -13.32 1.81
CA THR A 179 4.93 -14.66 1.19
C THR A 179 3.59 -15.32 1.49
N ALA A 180 3.09 -15.22 2.73
CA ALA A 180 1.77 -15.73 3.09
C ALA A 180 0.67 -15.02 2.30
N PHE A 181 0.73 -13.69 2.18
CA PHE A 181 -0.21 -12.91 1.38
C PHE A 181 -0.19 -13.33 -0.09
N ASP A 182 0.99 -13.44 -0.69
CA ASP A 182 1.14 -13.85 -2.09
C ASP A 182 0.58 -15.24 -2.34
N ASN A 183 0.79 -16.17 -1.42
CA ASN A 183 0.25 -17.53 -1.51
C ASN A 183 -1.27 -17.55 -1.37
N THR A 184 -1.84 -16.81 -0.42
CA THR A 184 -3.29 -16.78 -0.17
C THR A 184 -4.07 -16.12 -1.31
N PHE A 185 -3.55 -15.00 -1.81
CA PHE A 185 -4.23 -14.16 -2.80
C PHE A 185 -3.63 -14.29 -4.20
N ARG A 186 -2.89 -15.37 -4.47
CA ARG A 186 -2.30 -15.61 -5.79
C ARG A 186 -3.40 -15.63 -6.84
N THR A 187 -3.23 -14.85 -7.90
CA THR A 187 -4.21 -14.78 -8.98
C THR A 187 -4.28 -16.14 -9.69
N PRO A 188 -5.48 -16.76 -9.81
CA PRO A 188 -5.61 -18.05 -10.47
C PRO A 188 -5.21 -17.98 -11.96
N GLU A 189 -5.22 -16.80 -12.58
CA GLU A 189 -4.79 -16.62 -13.98
C GLU A 189 -3.35 -17.08 -14.23
N ALA A 190 -2.49 -17.08 -13.21
CA ALA A 190 -1.11 -17.56 -13.33
C ALA A 190 -0.89 -18.99 -12.76
N HIS A 191 -1.77 -19.47 -11.85
CA HIS A 191 -1.50 -20.68 -11.05
C HIS A 191 -2.71 -21.58 -10.73
N GLY A 192 -3.93 -21.26 -11.20
CA GLY A 192 -5.13 -22.10 -11.05
C GLY A 192 -5.72 -22.22 -9.63
N THR A 193 -5.13 -21.59 -8.61
CA THR A 193 -5.43 -21.87 -7.20
C THR A 193 -5.96 -20.69 -6.37
N GLY A 194 -6.19 -19.53 -6.98
CA GLY A 194 -6.56 -18.32 -6.21
C GLY A 194 -7.88 -18.43 -5.46
N SER A 195 -7.81 -18.17 -4.16
CA SER A 195 -8.95 -18.26 -3.24
C SER A 195 -10.03 -17.22 -3.54
N LEU A 196 -9.65 -16.01 -3.97
CA LEU A 196 -10.58 -14.88 -4.10
C LEU A 196 -11.81 -15.20 -4.96
N ARG A 197 -11.62 -15.87 -6.10
CA ARG A 197 -12.73 -16.22 -7.02
C ARG A 197 -13.70 -17.20 -6.38
N LYS A 198 -13.21 -18.15 -5.56
CA LYS A 198 -14.03 -19.13 -4.84
C LYS A 198 -14.94 -18.46 -3.82
N TRP A 199 -14.47 -17.38 -3.19
CA TRP A 199 -15.20 -16.71 -2.11
C TRP A 199 -16.05 -15.54 -2.58
N SER A 200 -15.70 -14.90 -3.70
CA SER A 200 -16.34 -13.64 -4.12
C SER A 200 -17.83 -13.79 -4.44
N PHE A 201 -18.30 -15.01 -4.75
CA PHE A 201 -19.68 -15.29 -5.12
C PHE A 201 -20.40 -16.23 -4.15
N THR A 202 -19.87 -16.38 -2.93
CA THR A 202 -20.56 -17.10 -1.86
C THR A 202 -21.39 -16.14 -1.01
N MET A 203 -22.39 -16.68 -0.31
CA MET A 203 -23.24 -15.95 0.64
C MET A 203 -22.81 -16.15 2.10
N HIS A 204 -21.56 -16.57 2.31
CA HIS A 204 -20.93 -16.73 3.63
C HIS A 204 -20.95 -15.44 4.44
N SER A 205 -20.75 -15.51 5.75
CA SER A 205 -20.61 -14.31 6.58
C SER A 205 -19.26 -13.62 6.36
N LEU A 206 -19.13 -12.36 6.77
CA LEU A 206 -17.95 -11.54 6.49
C LEU A 206 -16.65 -12.18 7.03
N ASP A 207 -16.74 -12.76 8.24
CA ASP A 207 -15.67 -13.45 8.97
C ASP A 207 -15.24 -14.76 8.30
N GLU A 208 -16.08 -15.31 7.43
CA GLU A 208 -15.78 -16.49 6.60
C GLU A 208 -15.27 -16.10 5.20
N THR A 209 -15.19 -14.79 4.90
CA THR A 209 -14.73 -14.30 3.59
C THR A 209 -13.31 -13.74 3.65
N PRO A 210 -12.59 -13.69 2.52
CA PRO A 210 -11.26 -13.09 2.46
C PRO A 210 -11.21 -11.61 2.85
N GLN A 211 -12.36 -10.93 2.96
CA GLN A 211 -12.41 -9.53 3.39
C GLN A 211 -11.76 -9.34 4.76
N ILE A 212 -11.99 -10.25 5.71
CA ILE A 212 -11.40 -10.13 7.04
C ILE A 212 -9.88 -10.20 6.98
N ASP A 213 -9.35 -11.05 6.10
CA ASP A 213 -7.92 -11.18 5.89
C ASP A 213 -7.35 -9.93 5.22
N LEU A 214 -8.03 -9.34 4.23
CA LEU A 214 -7.60 -8.07 3.64
C LEU A 214 -7.57 -6.93 4.65
N ILE A 215 -8.56 -6.87 5.56
CA ILE A 215 -8.57 -5.90 6.67
C ILE A 215 -7.39 -6.13 7.62
N ARG A 216 -7.08 -7.38 7.97
CA ARG A 216 -5.91 -7.70 8.81
C ARG A 216 -4.60 -7.27 8.15
N GLN A 217 -4.47 -7.50 6.84
CA GLN A 217 -3.30 -7.12 6.06
C GLN A 217 -3.15 -5.60 5.98
N TRP A 218 -4.26 -4.89 5.82
CA TRP A 218 -4.29 -3.44 5.94
C TRP A 218 -3.80 -2.96 7.29
N ASN A 219 -4.38 -3.45 8.39
CA ASN A 219 -4.01 -3.03 9.74
C ASN A 219 -2.49 -3.18 9.98
N TYR A 220 -1.94 -4.33 9.60
CA TYR A 220 -0.49 -4.56 9.65
C TYR A 220 0.31 -3.54 8.81
N PHE A 221 -0.16 -3.23 7.60
CA PHE A 221 0.52 -2.28 6.74
C PHE A 221 0.52 -0.86 7.32
N ILE A 222 -0.57 -0.44 7.99
CA ILE A 222 -0.61 0.89 8.63
C ILE A 222 0.38 1.00 9.79
N GLU A 223 0.65 -0.09 10.51
CA GLU A 223 1.61 -0.11 11.62
C GLU A 223 3.05 0.23 11.19
N ILE A 224 3.35 0.15 9.90
CA ILE A 224 4.67 0.50 9.34
C ILE A 224 4.81 2.01 9.12
N PHE A 225 3.71 2.74 8.93
CA PHE A 225 3.77 4.17 8.63
C PHE A 225 4.42 5.03 9.72
N PRO A 226 4.22 4.79 11.02
CA PRO A 226 4.97 5.49 12.06
C PRO A 226 6.49 5.34 11.90
N ILE A 227 6.97 4.19 11.41
CA ILE A 227 8.40 3.95 11.16
C ILE A 227 8.87 4.82 10.00
N ILE A 228 8.10 4.87 8.91
CA ILE A 228 8.40 5.73 7.75
C ILE A 228 8.35 7.20 8.13
N GLU A 229 7.38 7.60 8.95
CA GLU A 229 7.22 8.98 9.39
C GLU A 229 8.41 9.42 10.27
N LYS A 230 8.88 8.57 11.18
CA LYS A 230 10.08 8.83 11.99
C LYS A 230 11.32 9.15 11.15
N ILE A 231 11.50 8.42 10.03
CA ILE A 231 12.60 8.67 9.08
C ILE A 231 12.62 10.14 8.60
N PHE A 232 11.46 10.77 8.45
CA PHE A 232 11.35 12.16 7.95
C PHE A 232 11.16 13.21 9.04
N LEU A 233 10.86 12.79 10.28
CA LEU A 233 10.70 13.69 11.43
C LEU A 233 12.04 14.00 12.13
N GLU A 234 12.98 13.06 12.11
CA GLU A 234 14.30 13.26 12.70
C GLU A 234 15.16 14.12 11.76
N VAL A 235 15.14 15.45 11.96
CA VAL A 235 15.98 16.42 11.21
C VAL A 235 17.47 16.36 11.64
N SER A 236 17.90 15.29 12.31
CA SER A 236 19.27 15.12 12.78
C SER A 236 20.08 14.33 11.74
N PRO A 237 21.40 14.57 11.57
CA PRO A 237 22.24 13.67 10.77
C PRO A 237 22.01 12.24 11.25
N LEU A 238 21.84 11.35 10.27
CA LEU A 238 21.51 9.92 10.43
C LEU A 238 22.11 9.35 11.71
N PRO A 239 21.30 8.70 12.57
CA PRO A 239 21.88 7.76 13.49
C PRO A 239 22.65 6.73 12.64
N SER A 240 23.89 6.42 13.00
CA SER A 240 24.61 5.32 12.35
C SER A 240 23.75 4.05 12.42
N ALA A 241 23.97 3.09 11.51
CA ALA A 241 23.26 1.80 11.58
C ALA A 241 23.36 1.13 12.97
N GLU A 242 24.41 1.47 13.73
CA GLU A 242 24.63 1.05 15.12
C GLU A 242 23.69 1.75 16.11
N GLN A 243 23.33 3.02 15.91
CA GLN A 243 22.42 3.76 16.79
C GLN A 243 20.96 3.28 16.66
N LEU A 244 20.52 2.86 15.48
CA LEU A 244 19.19 2.27 15.28
C LEU A 244 19.05 0.86 15.88
N ALA A 245 20.16 0.15 16.11
CA ALA A 245 20.17 -1.19 16.71
C ALA A 245 20.09 -1.16 18.25
N ILE A 246 20.45 -0.04 18.89
CA ILE A 246 20.53 0.11 20.35
C ILE A 246 19.17 0.50 20.96
N ASP A 247 18.32 1.23 20.23
CA ASP A 247 17.03 1.72 20.76
C ASP A 247 15.89 0.67 20.73
N GLN A 248 16.19 -0.60 20.39
CA GLN A 248 15.20 -1.70 20.34
C GLN A 248 15.61 -2.94 21.17
N SER A 249 16.68 -2.85 21.96
CA SER A 249 17.07 -3.85 22.97
C SER A 249 16.58 -3.45 24.36
#